data_AF-A0A1Q8QD48-F1
#
_entry.id   AF-A0A1Q8QD48-F1
#
_cell.length_a   1.000
_cell.length_b   1.000
_cell.length_c   1.000
_cell.angle_alpha   90.00
_cell.angle_beta   90.00
_cell.angle_gamma   90.00
#
_symmetry.space_group_name_H-M   'P 1'
#
loop_
_entity.id
_entity.type
_entity.pdbx_description
1 polymer ?
#
loop_
_entity_poly.entity_id
_entity_poly.type
_entity_poly.pdbx_seq_one_letter_code
_entity_poly.pdbx_strand_id
1 'polypeptide(L)'
;MASVSVMPCTAKKHEAARPELCAPESGLPDVDVVITVAELAVWLKEAGIDLPSLADEPFDAPLGRYSGAGVVFGASGGVMEAALRTAVAVVDGGGAFAPQSGIVFEPAGPGVSRAEFTLGGRALAAVVVSGLANAAPLLAAVAEGRADFQFMEVMCCPGGCVAGGGTPKLLPGVDVAAAVAARRAALGRHDRELLVRESHQNPAVAQLYAEFLEKPLSHRSHELLHTVYGGAVKEGRD
;
A
#
# COMPACT_ATOMS: atom_id res chain seq x y z
N MET A 1 -1.83 -23.56 10.66
CA MET A 1 -1.81 -22.17 11.17
C MET A 1 -2.67 -21.35 10.22
N ALA A 2 -3.55 -20.49 10.72
CA ALA A 2 -4.41 -19.67 9.88
C ALA A 2 -3.81 -18.25 9.74
N SER A 3 -3.79 -17.73 8.51
CA SER A 3 -3.40 -16.38 8.14
C SER A 3 -4.62 -15.47 8.13
N VAL A 4 -4.71 -14.56 9.11
CA VAL A 4 -5.84 -13.63 9.24
C VAL A 4 -5.34 -12.20 9.05
N SER A 5 -6.01 -11.43 8.20
CA SER A 5 -5.65 -10.06 7.90
C SER A 5 -6.73 -9.06 8.33
N VAL A 6 -6.31 -7.99 9.00
CA VAL A 6 -7.18 -6.86 9.39
C VAL A 6 -7.01 -5.72 8.42
N MET A 7 -8.06 -5.36 7.68
CA MET A 7 -7.98 -4.43 6.57
C MET A 7 -8.98 -3.28 6.69
N PRO A 8 -8.63 -2.04 6.34
CA PRO A 8 -9.60 -0.93 6.27
C PRO A 8 -10.49 -1.01 5.02
N CYS A 9 -10.46 -2.13 4.28
CA CYS A 9 -11.03 -2.26 2.95
C CYS A 9 -11.86 -3.55 2.83
N THR A 10 -13.06 -3.44 2.27
CA THR A 10 -13.90 -4.61 1.96
C THR A 10 -13.42 -5.34 0.71
N ALA A 11 -12.82 -4.65 -0.27
CA ALA A 11 -12.32 -5.27 -1.49
C ALA A 11 -11.17 -6.28 -1.23
N LYS A 12 -10.45 -6.15 -0.11
CA LYS A 12 -9.43 -7.11 0.30
C LYS A 12 -10.00 -8.51 0.60
N LYS A 13 -11.27 -8.62 0.98
CA LYS A 13 -11.96 -9.93 1.09
C LYS A 13 -12.07 -10.61 -0.29
N HIS A 14 -12.35 -9.85 -1.35
CA HIS A 14 -12.40 -10.38 -2.71
C HIS A 14 -11.01 -10.72 -3.25
N GLU A 15 -10.01 -9.85 -2.99
CA GLU A 15 -8.62 -10.12 -3.37
C GLU A 15 -8.12 -11.43 -2.76
N ALA A 16 -8.27 -11.63 -1.45
CA ALA A 16 -7.86 -12.87 -0.76
C ALA A 16 -8.57 -14.13 -1.28
N ALA A 17 -9.74 -13.99 -1.90
CA ALA A 17 -10.50 -15.11 -2.46
C ALA A 17 -10.15 -15.43 -3.92
N ARG A 18 -9.18 -14.72 -4.52
CA ARG A 18 -8.76 -14.98 -5.90
C ARG A 18 -8.05 -16.34 -5.99
N PRO A 19 -8.44 -17.22 -6.95
CA PRO A 19 -7.92 -18.59 -7.02
C PRO A 19 -6.40 -18.66 -7.31
N GLU A 20 -5.83 -17.61 -7.89
CA GLU A 20 -4.40 -17.50 -8.17
C GLU A 20 -3.56 -17.01 -6.98
N LEU A 21 -4.17 -16.59 -5.86
CA LEU A 21 -3.48 -16.14 -4.65
C LEU A 21 -3.43 -17.27 -3.61
N CYS A 22 -2.70 -18.32 -3.98
CA CYS A 22 -2.50 -19.52 -3.18
C CYS A 22 -1.04 -19.94 -3.22
N ALA A 23 -0.57 -20.54 -2.12
CA ALA A 23 0.76 -21.11 -2.02
C ALA A 23 0.96 -22.20 -3.09
N PRO A 24 1.97 -22.10 -3.97
CA PRO A 24 2.12 -23.00 -5.12
C PRO A 24 2.19 -24.49 -4.78
N GLU A 25 2.81 -24.84 -3.65
CA GLU A 25 3.05 -26.23 -3.26
C GLU A 25 1.83 -26.92 -2.64
N SER A 26 1.03 -26.18 -1.87
CA SER A 26 -0.08 -26.74 -1.08
C SER A 26 -1.46 -26.41 -1.66
N GLY A 27 -1.55 -25.40 -2.53
CA GLY A 27 -2.80 -24.84 -3.02
C GLY A 27 -3.63 -24.13 -1.93
N LEU A 28 -3.05 -23.91 -0.74
CA LEU A 28 -3.72 -23.18 0.34
C LEU A 28 -3.76 -21.69 0.03
N PRO A 29 -4.84 -20.96 0.35
CA PRO A 29 -4.91 -19.52 0.18
C PRO A 29 -3.78 -18.80 0.91
N ASP A 30 -3.25 -17.72 0.32
CA ASP A 30 -2.22 -16.89 0.97
C ASP A 30 -2.76 -16.19 2.24
N VAL A 31 -4.05 -15.86 2.22
CA VAL A 31 -4.79 -15.25 3.33
C VAL A 31 -6.10 -16.01 3.52
N ASP A 32 -6.22 -16.73 4.63
CA ASP A 32 -7.41 -17.54 4.93
C ASP A 32 -8.64 -16.65 5.21
N VAL A 33 -8.46 -15.55 5.94
CA VAL A 33 -9.55 -14.67 6.36
C VAL A 33 -9.13 -13.21 6.32
N VAL A 34 -9.98 -12.37 5.74
CA VAL A 34 -9.89 -10.91 5.87
C VAL A 34 -11.05 -10.39 6.72
N ILE A 35 -10.72 -9.75 7.84
CA ILE A 35 -11.67 -8.97 8.64
C ILE A 35 -11.39 -7.48 8.48
N THR A 36 -12.43 -6.67 8.62
CA THR A 36 -12.34 -5.22 8.51
C THR A 36 -12.00 -4.59 9.86
N VAL A 37 -11.46 -3.37 9.85
CA VAL A 37 -11.24 -2.60 11.08
C VAL A 37 -12.56 -2.40 11.85
N ALA A 38 -13.68 -2.20 11.14
CA ALA A 38 -14.99 -2.10 11.74
C ALA A 38 -15.46 -3.42 12.40
N GLU A 39 -15.25 -4.57 11.75
CA GLU A 39 -15.56 -5.90 12.33
C GLU A 39 -14.71 -6.18 13.58
N LEU A 40 -13.39 -5.92 13.52
CA LEU A 40 -12.51 -6.06 14.68
C LEU A 40 -12.95 -5.16 15.85
N ALA A 41 -13.34 -3.92 15.56
CA ALA A 41 -13.81 -3.00 16.60
C ALA A 41 -15.10 -3.46 17.28
N VAL A 42 -15.98 -4.19 16.57
CA VAL A 42 -17.17 -4.82 17.18
C VAL A 42 -16.75 -5.97 18.09
N TRP A 43 -15.89 -6.87 17.61
CA TRP A 43 -15.42 -8.01 18.39
C TRP A 43 -14.68 -7.60 19.67
N LEU A 44 -13.83 -6.58 19.61
CA LEU A 44 -13.15 -6.05 20.81
C LEU A 44 -14.17 -5.58 21.86
N LYS A 45 -15.24 -4.89 21.44
CA LYS A 45 -16.30 -4.42 22.35
C LYS A 45 -17.11 -5.58 22.93
N GLU A 46 -17.47 -6.57 22.10
CA GLU A 46 -18.20 -7.77 22.54
C GLU A 46 -17.40 -8.60 23.54
N ALA A 47 -16.07 -8.65 23.36
CA ALA A 47 -15.15 -9.31 24.28
C ALA A 47 -14.87 -8.50 25.56
N GLY A 48 -15.40 -7.27 25.69
CA GLY A 48 -15.13 -6.39 26.82
C GLY A 48 -13.69 -5.86 26.88
N ILE A 49 -12.99 -5.83 25.74
CA ILE A 49 -11.61 -5.36 25.63
C ILE A 49 -11.60 -3.84 25.43
N ASP A 50 -11.04 -3.13 26.40
CA ASP A 50 -10.81 -1.68 26.35
C ASP A 50 -9.41 -1.38 25.79
N LEU A 51 -9.31 -1.29 24.46
CA LEU A 51 -8.03 -1.12 23.76
C LEU A 51 -7.18 0.06 24.29
N PRO A 52 -7.74 1.26 24.59
CA PRO A 52 -6.97 2.38 25.13
C PRO A 52 -6.34 2.15 26.51
N SER A 53 -6.79 1.18 27.30
CA SER A 53 -6.21 0.88 28.62
C SER A 53 -5.20 -0.26 28.62
N LEU A 54 -5.01 -0.94 27.49
CA LEU A 54 -4.01 -1.99 27.35
C LEU A 54 -2.59 -1.38 27.33
N ALA A 55 -1.63 -2.13 27.87
CA ALA A 55 -0.23 -1.79 27.74
C ALA A 55 0.26 -2.04 26.30
N ASP A 56 1.19 -1.21 25.83
CA ASP A 56 1.83 -1.43 24.54
C ASP A 56 2.69 -2.70 24.57
N GLU A 57 2.58 -3.52 23.52
CA GLU A 57 3.38 -4.72 23.33
C GLU A 57 4.03 -4.69 21.93
N PRO A 58 5.25 -5.23 21.78
CA PRO A 58 5.90 -5.33 20.48
C PRO A 58 5.19 -6.36 19.59
N PHE A 59 5.23 -6.15 18.28
CA PHE A 59 4.81 -7.16 17.31
C PHE A 59 5.79 -8.33 17.24
N ASP A 60 5.29 -9.50 16.85
CA ASP A 60 6.10 -10.70 16.63
C ASP A 60 7.12 -10.53 15.49
N ALA A 61 8.35 -10.99 15.69
CA ALA A 61 9.39 -11.01 14.65
C ALA A 61 9.41 -12.38 13.93
N PRO A 62 9.75 -12.44 12.63
CA PRO A 62 10.25 -11.34 11.79
C PRO A 62 9.16 -10.51 11.09
N LEU A 63 7.93 -11.03 10.94
CA LEU A 63 6.90 -10.43 10.09
C LEU A 63 6.28 -9.13 10.63
N GLY A 64 6.43 -8.85 11.93
CA GLY A 64 5.97 -7.62 12.56
C GLY A 64 6.93 -6.44 12.46
N ARG A 65 8.12 -6.60 11.88
CA ARG A 65 9.05 -5.49 11.63
C ARG A 65 8.71 -4.80 10.32
N TYR A 66 8.43 -3.50 10.36
CA TYR A 66 8.09 -2.68 9.20
C TYR A 66 8.88 -1.37 9.19
N SER A 67 8.89 -0.68 8.04
CA SER A 67 9.52 0.63 7.90
C SER A 67 8.47 1.73 7.74
N GLY A 68 8.88 2.98 7.95
CA GLY A 68 8.04 4.16 7.73
C GLY A 68 7.50 4.26 6.29
N ALA A 69 8.24 3.79 5.29
CA ALA A 69 7.75 3.63 3.92
C ALA A 69 6.52 2.70 3.85
N GLY A 70 6.50 1.59 4.60
CA GLY A 70 5.34 0.71 4.69
C GLY A 70 4.15 1.35 5.43
N VAL A 71 4.41 2.18 6.43
CA VAL A 71 3.36 2.87 7.21
C VAL A 71 2.54 3.81 6.34
N VAL A 72 3.19 4.58 5.47
CA VAL A 72 2.50 5.63 4.71
C VAL A 72 1.58 5.09 3.61
N PHE A 73 1.65 3.80 3.25
CA PHE A 73 0.78 3.16 2.24
C PHE A 73 -0.71 3.44 2.46
N GLY A 74 -1.12 3.62 3.71
CA GLY A 74 -2.52 3.85 4.04
C GLY A 74 -3.10 5.17 3.51
N ALA A 75 -2.27 6.14 3.14
CA ALA A 75 -2.68 7.41 2.56
C ALA A 75 -2.47 7.43 1.03
N SER A 76 -3.33 8.13 0.28
CA SER A 76 -3.06 8.38 -1.14
C SER A 76 -1.70 9.08 -1.32
N GLY A 77 -0.89 8.57 -2.24
CA GLY A 77 0.49 8.97 -2.51
C GLY A 77 1.53 8.25 -1.65
N GLY A 78 1.11 7.46 -0.67
CA GLY A 78 2.02 6.76 0.23
C GLY A 78 2.77 5.59 -0.43
N VAL A 79 2.11 4.86 -1.33
CA VAL A 79 2.75 3.76 -2.07
C VAL A 79 3.76 4.32 -3.07
N MET A 80 3.37 5.39 -3.77
CA MET A 80 4.21 6.19 -4.65
C MET A 80 5.46 6.69 -3.93
N GLU A 81 5.29 7.37 -2.79
CA GLU A 81 6.40 7.87 -1.98
C GLU A 81 7.34 6.75 -1.53
N ALA A 82 6.81 5.64 -1.03
CA ALA A 82 7.61 4.51 -0.60
C ALA A 82 8.41 3.84 -1.73
N ALA A 83 7.80 3.70 -2.90
CA ALA A 83 8.46 3.19 -4.09
C ALA A 83 9.57 4.13 -4.54
N LEU A 84 9.30 5.44 -4.57
CA LEU A 84 10.27 6.47 -4.97
C LEU A 84 11.45 6.58 -4.01
N ARG A 85 11.24 6.47 -2.68
CA ARG A 85 12.35 6.40 -1.70
C ARG A 85 13.37 5.33 -2.09
N THR A 86 12.89 4.11 -2.36
CA THR A 86 13.77 2.99 -2.75
C THR A 86 14.34 3.17 -4.16
N ALA A 87 13.55 3.67 -5.11
CA ALA A 87 14.01 3.89 -6.48
C ALA A 87 15.16 4.92 -6.54
N VAL A 88 15.04 6.05 -5.82
CA VAL A 88 16.11 7.06 -5.70
C VAL A 88 17.36 6.46 -5.08
N ALA A 89 17.22 5.76 -3.95
CA ALA A 89 18.37 5.14 -3.27
C ALA A 89 19.12 4.14 -4.17
N VAL A 90 18.39 3.32 -4.93
CA VAL A 90 18.96 2.27 -5.78
C VAL A 90 19.54 2.82 -7.08
N VAL A 91 18.88 3.78 -7.73
CA VAL A 91 19.25 4.25 -9.08
C VAL A 91 20.30 5.36 -9.03
N ASP A 92 20.13 6.34 -8.15
CA ASP A 92 21.05 7.48 -8.05
C ASP A 92 22.22 7.23 -7.09
N GLY A 93 22.30 6.02 -6.51
CA GLY A 93 23.39 5.60 -5.63
C GLY A 93 23.49 6.44 -4.35
N GLY A 94 22.39 7.08 -3.96
CA GLY A 94 22.32 7.99 -2.83
C GLY A 94 22.44 7.27 -1.50
N GLY A 95 23.66 6.94 -1.07
CA GLY A 95 23.98 6.54 0.30
C GLY A 95 23.71 7.62 1.35
N ALA A 96 23.13 8.76 0.97
CA ALA A 96 22.57 9.72 1.90
C ALA A 96 21.17 9.26 2.29
N PHE A 97 21.03 8.77 3.52
CA PHE A 97 19.76 8.52 4.18
C PHE A 97 18.81 9.71 3.97
N ALA A 98 17.84 9.53 3.08
CA ALA A 98 16.79 10.50 2.87
C ALA A 98 15.51 9.92 3.50
N PRO A 99 15.02 10.47 4.62
CA PRO A 99 13.80 9.99 5.26
C PRO A 99 12.54 10.10 4.36
N GLN A 100 12.68 10.71 3.18
CA GLN A 100 11.68 10.97 2.16
C GLN A 100 12.34 10.87 0.79
N SER A 101 11.57 10.65 -0.27
CA SER A 101 12.09 10.61 -1.64
C SER A 101 12.68 11.95 -2.11
N GLY A 102 12.28 13.06 -1.46
CA GLY A 102 12.60 14.42 -1.89
C GLY A 102 11.74 14.92 -3.06
N ILE A 103 10.84 14.07 -3.58
CA ILE A 103 9.96 14.38 -4.70
C ILE A 103 8.66 15.00 -4.14
N VAL A 104 8.36 16.22 -4.58
CA VAL A 104 7.19 16.96 -4.13
C VAL A 104 6.06 16.81 -5.15
N PHE A 105 4.91 16.31 -4.68
CA PHE A 105 3.70 16.22 -5.48
C PHE A 105 2.83 17.45 -5.29
N GLU A 106 2.49 18.10 -6.40
CA GLU A 106 1.61 19.28 -6.42
C GLU A 106 0.21 18.89 -6.93
N PRO A 107 -0.86 19.60 -6.51
CA PRO A 107 -2.20 19.39 -7.05
C PRO A 107 -2.23 19.63 -8.58
N ALA A 108 -2.76 18.66 -9.32
CA ALA A 108 -2.87 18.70 -10.79
C ALA A 108 -4.31 18.52 -11.30
N GLY A 109 -5.30 18.62 -10.40
CA GLY A 109 -6.72 18.48 -10.70
C GLY A 109 -7.48 17.84 -9.55
N PRO A 110 -8.80 17.66 -9.68
CA PRO A 110 -9.61 16.99 -8.66
C PRO A 110 -9.08 15.59 -8.35
N GLY A 111 -8.61 15.40 -7.11
CA GLY A 111 -8.08 14.11 -6.65
C GLY A 111 -6.84 13.61 -7.41
N VAL A 112 -6.14 14.48 -8.14
CA VAL A 112 -4.90 14.14 -8.84
C VAL A 112 -3.77 15.04 -8.32
N SER A 113 -2.63 14.42 -8.01
CA SER A 113 -1.38 15.13 -7.74
C SER A 113 -0.30 14.66 -8.70
N ARG A 114 0.62 15.54 -9.08
CA ARG A 114 1.69 15.27 -10.04
C ARG A 114 3.03 15.74 -9.50
N ALA A 115 4.09 15.01 -9.84
CA ALA A 115 5.46 15.45 -9.62
C ALA A 115 6.27 15.22 -10.89
N GLU A 116 7.21 16.13 -11.15
CA GLU A 116 8.25 15.98 -12.18
C GLU A 116 9.60 15.97 -11.48
N PHE A 117 10.46 15.03 -11.84
CA PHE A 117 11.73 14.80 -11.16
C PHE A 117 12.75 14.15 -12.09
N THR A 118 14.01 14.16 -11.70
CA THR A 118 15.08 13.43 -12.40
C THR A 118 15.45 12.20 -11.59
N LEU A 119 15.55 11.05 -12.27
CA LEU A 119 16.00 9.78 -11.68
C LEU A 119 16.90 9.07 -12.69
N GLY A 120 18.12 8.70 -12.29
CA GLY A 120 19.10 8.07 -13.17
C GLY A 120 19.47 8.93 -14.38
N GLY A 121 19.49 10.26 -14.21
CA GLY A 121 19.73 11.22 -15.29
C GLY A 121 18.59 11.38 -16.30
N ARG A 122 17.41 10.79 -16.06
CA ARG A 122 16.22 10.90 -16.92
C ARG A 122 15.16 11.76 -16.26
N ALA A 123 14.60 12.71 -17.02
CA ALA A 123 13.41 13.44 -16.60
C ALA A 123 12.19 12.51 -16.66
N LEU A 124 11.48 12.40 -15.54
CA LEU A 124 10.29 11.58 -15.35
C LEU A 124 9.16 12.41 -14.74
N ALA A 125 7.94 11.96 -14.95
CA ALA A 125 6.78 12.44 -14.22
C ALA A 125 6.00 11.27 -13.60
N ALA A 126 5.43 11.52 -12.42
CA ALA A 126 4.57 10.59 -11.74
C ALA A 126 3.26 11.26 -11.31
N VAL A 127 2.18 10.47 -11.25
CA VAL A 127 0.86 10.94 -10.83
C VAL A 127 0.28 10.06 -9.72
N VAL A 128 -0.39 10.70 -8.77
CA VAL A 128 -1.13 10.05 -7.69
C VAL A 128 -2.60 10.36 -7.89
N VAL A 129 -3.42 9.32 -8.00
CA VAL A 129 -4.86 9.40 -8.21
C VAL A 129 -5.58 8.92 -6.97
N SER A 130 -6.37 9.80 -6.38
CA SER A 130 -7.18 9.55 -5.20
C SER A 130 -8.66 9.56 -5.58
N GLY A 131 -9.28 8.39 -5.60
CA GLY A 131 -10.66 8.18 -6.04
C GLY A 131 -10.72 7.65 -7.46
N LEU A 132 -11.44 6.54 -7.68
CA LEU A 132 -11.52 5.89 -9.00
C LEU A 132 -12.11 6.79 -10.09
N ALA A 133 -13.03 7.70 -9.72
CA ALA A 133 -13.64 8.66 -10.64
C ALA A 133 -12.60 9.57 -11.34
N ASN A 134 -11.43 9.76 -10.72
CA ASN A 134 -10.35 10.60 -11.25
C ASN A 134 -9.37 9.82 -12.13
N ALA A 135 -9.44 8.48 -12.17
CA ALA A 135 -8.49 7.65 -12.91
C ALA A 135 -8.83 7.53 -14.40
N ALA A 136 -10.11 7.53 -14.76
CA ALA A 136 -10.54 7.24 -16.13
C ALA A 136 -9.91 8.17 -17.20
N PRO A 137 -9.83 9.50 -17.01
CA PRO A 137 -9.20 10.38 -18.01
C PRO A 137 -7.71 10.11 -18.23
N LEU A 138 -6.99 9.73 -17.16
CA LEU A 138 -5.57 9.39 -17.20
C LEU A 138 -5.33 8.02 -17.85
N LEU A 139 -6.18 7.04 -17.55
CA LEU A 139 -6.13 5.73 -18.20
C LEU A 139 -6.43 5.83 -19.70
N ALA A 140 -7.40 6.66 -20.11
CA ALA A 140 -7.63 6.97 -21.52
C ALA A 140 -6.40 7.61 -22.18
N ALA A 141 -5.70 8.51 -21.46
CA ALA A 141 -4.46 9.12 -21.95
C ALA A 141 -3.36 8.08 -22.21
N VAL A 142 -3.22 7.11 -21.30
CA VAL A 142 -2.27 5.99 -21.44
C VAL A 142 -2.65 5.13 -22.64
N ALA A 143 -3.92 4.75 -22.77
CA ALA A 143 -4.41 3.93 -23.88
C ALA A 143 -4.23 4.58 -25.26
N GLU A 144 -4.39 5.90 -25.33
CA GLU A 144 -4.22 6.69 -26.55
C GLU A 144 -2.75 7.07 -26.83
N GLY A 145 -1.79 6.68 -25.96
CA GLY A 145 -0.38 7.01 -26.12
C GLY A 145 -0.04 8.50 -25.93
N ARG A 146 -0.93 9.26 -25.28
CA ARG A 146 -0.77 10.70 -24.99
C ARG A 146 -0.43 11.02 -23.54
N ALA A 147 -0.26 9.99 -22.70
CA ALA A 147 0.16 10.17 -21.32
C ALA A 147 1.61 10.68 -21.25
N ASP A 148 1.85 11.66 -20.40
CA ASP A 148 3.12 12.36 -20.23
C ASP A 148 3.78 12.03 -18.86
N PHE A 149 3.44 10.88 -18.28
CA PHE A 149 3.98 10.37 -17.02
C PHE A 149 4.37 8.89 -17.16
N GLN A 150 5.28 8.41 -16.30
CA GLN A 150 5.83 7.05 -16.35
C GLN A 150 5.41 6.18 -15.15
N PHE A 151 4.93 6.79 -14.08
CA PHE A 151 4.49 6.06 -12.90
C PHE A 151 3.20 6.65 -12.34
N MET A 152 2.24 5.78 -12.06
CA MET A 152 0.92 6.18 -11.58
C MET A 152 0.49 5.31 -10.40
N GLU A 153 0.12 5.95 -9.29
CA GLU A 153 -0.60 5.31 -8.19
C GLU A 153 -2.10 5.60 -8.35
N VAL A 154 -2.94 4.57 -8.21
CA VAL A 154 -4.40 4.73 -8.16
C VAL A 154 -4.94 4.12 -6.88
N MET A 155 -5.58 4.96 -6.06
CA MET A 155 -6.35 4.54 -4.88
C MET A 155 -7.84 4.68 -5.17
N CYS A 156 -8.61 3.60 -5.00
CA CYS A 156 -10.04 3.61 -5.26
C CYS A 156 -10.80 4.56 -4.32
N CYS A 157 -10.46 4.55 -3.02
CA CYS A 157 -11.09 5.41 -2.01
C CYS A 157 -10.44 6.81 -1.98
N PRO A 158 -11.23 7.90 -1.97
CA PRO A 158 -10.70 9.24 -1.76
C PRO A 158 -9.94 9.34 -0.43
N GLY A 159 -8.69 9.80 -0.46
CA GLY A 159 -7.81 9.90 0.70
C GLY A 159 -6.99 8.64 1.01
N GLY A 160 -7.25 7.53 0.31
CA GLY A 160 -6.52 6.28 0.44
C GLY A 160 -7.20 5.28 1.38
N CYS A 161 -6.47 4.24 1.78
CA CYS A 161 -6.99 3.17 2.64
C CYS A 161 -7.47 3.67 4.01
N VAL A 162 -6.96 4.79 4.53
CA VAL A 162 -7.46 5.44 5.77
C VAL A 162 -8.94 5.83 5.72
N ALA A 163 -9.51 5.94 4.53
CA ALA A 163 -10.91 6.24 4.27
C ALA A 163 -11.65 5.03 3.64
N GLY A 164 -11.06 3.85 3.72
CA GLY A 164 -11.60 2.65 3.09
C GLY A 164 -12.95 2.22 3.67
N GLY A 165 -13.72 1.49 2.87
CA GLY A 165 -15.10 1.08 3.22
C GLY A 165 -15.22 0.21 4.48
N GLY A 166 -14.13 -0.45 4.90
CA GLY A 166 -14.04 -1.25 6.12
C GLY A 166 -13.60 -0.48 7.36
N THR A 167 -13.42 0.83 7.27
CA THR A 167 -13.14 1.69 8.44
C THR A 167 -14.41 2.02 9.22
N PRO A 168 -14.31 2.33 10.53
CA PRO A 168 -15.45 2.77 11.33
C PRO A 168 -16.15 3.97 10.69
N LYS A 169 -17.49 3.89 10.65
CA LYS A 169 -18.32 4.99 10.15
C LYS A 169 -18.19 6.19 11.08
N LEU A 170 -18.09 7.36 10.47
CA LEU A 170 -18.08 8.62 11.20
C LEU A 170 -19.49 8.94 11.68
N LEU A 171 -19.60 9.45 12.90
CA LEU A 171 -20.90 9.85 13.48
C LEU A 171 -21.47 11.07 12.75
N PRO A 172 -22.80 11.27 12.77
CA PRO A 172 -23.41 12.49 12.25
C PRO A 172 -22.78 13.75 12.85
N GLY A 173 -22.54 14.75 12.01
CA GLY A 173 -21.92 16.03 12.41
C GLY A 173 -20.38 16.03 12.43
N VAL A 174 -19.72 14.88 12.21
CA VAL A 174 -18.27 14.83 12.05
C VAL A 174 -17.88 15.26 10.62
N ASP A 175 -16.95 16.20 10.52
CA ASP A 175 -16.33 16.58 9.25
C ASP A 175 -15.48 15.41 8.71
N VAL A 176 -15.94 14.83 7.60
CA VAL A 176 -15.29 13.69 6.94
C VAL A 176 -13.90 14.06 6.43
N ALA A 177 -13.73 15.24 5.84
CA ALA A 177 -12.46 15.67 5.28
C ALA A 177 -11.43 15.88 6.39
N ALA A 178 -11.84 16.51 7.50
CA ALA A 178 -10.99 16.69 8.68
C ALA A 178 -10.60 15.35 9.31
N ALA A 179 -11.54 14.40 9.44
CA ALA A 179 -11.27 13.08 10.00
C ALA A 179 -10.28 12.27 9.12
N VAL A 180 -10.45 12.30 7.80
CA VAL A 180 -9.52 11.64 6.86
C VAL A 180 -8.14 12.30 6.93
N ALA A 181 -8.08 13.64 6.96
CA ALA A 181 -6.83 14.38 7.11
C ALA A 181 -6.10 14.01 8.41
N ALA A 182 -6.82 13.90 9.53
CA ALA A 182 -6.25 13.49 10.81
C ALA A 182 -5.66 12.06 10.77
N ARG A 183 -6.35 11.11 10.12
CA ARG A 183 -5.85 9.74 9.91
C ARG A 183 -4.58 9.72 9.05
N ARG A 184 -4.54 10.50 7.96
CA ARG A 184 -3.32 10.63 7.11
C ARG A 184 -2.17 11.24 7.90
N ALA A 185 -2.44 12.28 8.68
CA ALA A 185 -1.44 12.93 9.51
C ALA A 185 -0.86 12.00 10.58
N ALA A 186 -1.66 11.07 11.12
CA ALA A 186 -1.19 10.05 12.05
C ALA A 186 -0.17 9.10 11.39
N LEU A 187 -0.43 8.61 10.17
CA LEU A 187 0.53 7.80 9.42
C LEU A 187 1.84 8.56 9.17
N GLY A 188 1.73 9.84 8.80
CA GLY A 188 2.91 10.68 8.58
C GLY A 188 3.70 10.96 9.87
N ARG A 189 3.05 11.06 11.03
CA ARG A 189 3.77 11.12 12.32
C ARG A 189 4.49 9.81 12.62
N HIS A 190 3.81 8.69 12.46
CA HIS A 190 4.38 7.36 12.72
C HIS A 190 5.59 7.06 11.82
N ASP A 191 5.55 7.41 10.52
CA ASP A 191 6.73 7.34 9.64
C ASP A 191 7.93 8.10 10.20
N ARG A 192 7.72 9.29 10.79
CA ARG A 192 8.81 10.12 11.35
C ARG A 192 9.35 9.59 12.69
N GLU A 193 8.55 8.81 13.42
CA GLU A 193 8.92 8.24 14.71
C GLU A 193 9.74 6.95 14.56
N LEU A 194 9.69 6.30 13.40
CA LEU A 194 10.42 5.07 13.12
C LEU A 194 11.89 5.33 12.76
N LEU A 195 12.76 4.47 13.28
CA LEU A 195 14.18 4.47 12.96
C LEU A 195 14.45 4.04 11.51
N VAL A 196 13.70 3.04 11.02
CA VAL A 196 13.80 2.55 9.64
C VAL A 196 12.66 3.13 8.83
N ARG A 197 12.98 3.94 7.82
CA ARG A 197 11.98 4.69 7.03
C ARG A 197 11.93 4.31 5.56
N GLU A 198 12.82 3.44 5.13
CA GLU A 198 12.94 2.97 3.75
C GLU A 198 12.64 1.46 3.70
N SER A 199 11.90 0.99 2.69
CA SER A 199 11.49 -0.42 2.59
C SER A 199 12.69 -1.37 2.49
N HIS A 200 13.70 -1.00 1.69
CA HIS A 200 14.90 -1.82 1.46
C HIS A 200 15.87 -1.85 2.66
N GLN A 201 15.66 -1.01 3.68
CA GLN A 201 16.45 -1.01 4.91
C GLN A 201 15.79 -1.78 6.06
N ASN A 202 14.60 -2.36 5.84
CA ASN A 202 13.97 -3.21 6.86
C ASN A 202 14.82 -4.48 7.08
N PRO A 203 15.39 -4.68 8.28
CA PRO A 203 16.30 -5.80 8.52
C PRO A 203 15.62 -7.17 8.36
N ALA A 204 14.33 -7.29 8.70
CA ALA A 204 13.61 -8.55 8.51
C ALA A 204 13.41 -8.87 7.02
N VAL A 205 13.11 -7.85 6.21
CA VAL A 205 12.97 -8.03 4.75
C VAL A 205 14.33 -8.33 4.12
N ALA A 206 15.38 -7.60 4.51
CA ALA A 206 16.73 -7.86 4.02
C ALA A 206 17.18 -9.30 4.33
N GLN A 207 16.89 -9.79 5.54
CA GLN A 207 17.16 -11.17 5.94
C GLN A 207 16.35 -12.17 5.10
N LEU A 208 15.04 -11.93 4.91
CA LEU A 208 14.19 -12.79 4.09
C LEU A 208 14.71 -12.92 2.65
N TYR A 209 15.20 -11.84 2.06
CA TYR A 209 15.85 -11.90 0.75
C TYR A 209 17.18 -12.67 0.81
N ALA A 210 18.06 -12.35 1.75
CA ALA A 210 19.37 -13.00 1.83
C ALA A 210 19.28 -14.52 2.06
N GLU A 211 18.33 -14.98 2.87
CA GLU A 211 18.23 -16.39 3.29
C GLU A 211 17.27 -17.22 2.44
N PHE A 212 16.27 -16.59 1.82
CA PHE A 212 15.19 -17.32 1.15
C PHE A 212 14.89 -16.84 -0.26
N LEU A 213 14.58 -15.56 -0.47
CA LEU A 213 14.10 -15.05 -1.77
C LEU A 213 15.22 -14.68 -2.76
N GLU A 214 16.48 -14.73 -2.32
CA GLU A 214 17.69 -14.31 -3.03
C GLU A 214 17.73 -12.79 -3.28
N LYS A 215 17.16 -12.32 -4.38
CA LYS A 215 17.15 -10.91 -4.77
C LYS A 215 15.79 -10.51 -5.34
N PRO A 216 15.41 -9.22 -5.31
CA PRO A 216 14.24 -8.76 -6.04
C PRO A 216 14.32 -9.17 -7.51
N LEU A 217 13.21 -9.67 -8.05
CA LEU A 217 13.10 -10.19 -9.43
C LEU A 217 13.93 -11.46 -9.71
N SER A 218 14.36 -12.20 -8.68
CA SER A 218 14.80 -13.60 -8.82
C SER A 218 13.65 -14.51 -9.26
N HIS A 219 13.95 -15.72 -9.76
CA HIS A 219 12.92 -16.71 -10.08
C HIS A 219 11.99 -16.95 -8.88
N ARG A 220 12.56 -17.20 -7.69
CA ARG A 220 11.78 -17.48 -6.48
C ARG A 220 10.94 -16.28 -6.03
N SER A 221 11.49 -15.06 -6.02
CA SER A 221 10.69 -13.88 -5.65
C SER A 221 9.58 -13.61 -6.66
N HIS A 222 9.82 -13.87 -7.95
CA HIS A 222 8.82 -13.72 -9.00
C HIS A 222 7.72 -14.79 -8.90
N GLU A 223 8.09 -16.03 -8.58
CA GLU A 223 7.12 -17.12 -8.38
C GLU A 223 6.22 -16.89 -7.15
N LEU A 224 6.79 -16.36 -6.05
CA LEU A 224 6.07 -16.24 -4.77
C LEU A 224 5.39 -14.88 -4.55
N LEU A 225 5.93 -13.79 -5.10
CA LEU A 225 5.50 -12.43 -4.76
C LEU A 225 4.90 -11.66 -5.94
N HIS A 226 4.85 -12.25 -7.14
CA HIS A 226 4.24 -11.62 -8.31
C HIS A 226 2.97 -12.38 -8.71
N THR A 227 2.06 -11.66 -9.36
CA THR A 227 0.82 -12.22 -9.89
C THR A 227 0.49 -11.59 -11.24
N VAL A 228 -0.50 -12.13 -11.92
CA VAL A 228 -0.97 -11.65 -13.22
C VAL A 228 -2.42 -11.17 -13.13
N TYR A 229 -2.77 -10.25 -14.01
CA TYR A 229 -4.11 -9.69 -14.14
C TYR A 229 -4.52 -9.71 -15.61
N GLY A 230 -5.82 -9.82 -15.90
CA GLY A 230 -6.34 -9.70 -17.28
C GLY A 230 -6.21 -10.96 -18.15
N GLY A 231 -6.18 -12.16 -17.55
CA GLY A 231 -6.31 -13.41 -18.29
C GLY A 231 -7.65 -13.49 -19.04
N ALA A 232 -7.65 -14.07 -20.24
CA ALA A 232 -8.87 -14.24 -21.02
C ALA A 232 -9.89 -15.07 -20.23
N VAL A 233 -11.07 -14.50 -19.99
CA VAL A 233 -12.26 -15.30 -19.71
C VAL A 233 -12.43 -16.21 -20.91
N LYS A 234 -12.27 -17.53 -20.73
CA LYS A 234 -12.75 -18.47 -21.73
C LYS A 234 -14.27 -18.32 -21.76
N GLU A 235 -14.77 -17.45 -22.63
CA GLU A 235 -16.16 -17.49 -23.05
C GLU A 235 -16.38 -18.88 -23.66
N GLY A 236 -17.02 -19.76 -22.89
CA GLY A 236 -17.64 -20.95 -23.42
C GLY A 236 -18.69 -20.51 -24.42
N ARG A 237 -18.37 -20.62 -25.71
CA ARG A 237 -19.38 -20.71 -26.76
C ARG A 237 -19.87 -22.15 -26.76
N ASP A 238 -21.04 -22.36 -26.19
CA ASP A 238 -22.00 -23.34 -26.67
C ASP A 238 -23.16 -22.57 -27.32
#